data_AF-A0AA86W1P9-F1
#
_entry.id   AF-A0AA86W1P9-F1
#
_cell.length_a   1.000
_cell.length_b   1.000
_cell.length_c   1.000
_cell.angle_alpha   90.00
_cell.angle_beta   90.00
_cell.angle_gamma   90.00
#
_symmetry.space_group_name_H-M   'P 1'
#
loop_
_entity.id
_entity.type
_entity.pdbx_description
1 polymer ?
#
loop_
_entity_poly.entity_id
_entity_poly.type
_entity_poly.pdbx_seq_one_letter_code
_entity_poly.pdbx_strand_id
1 'polypeptide(L)'
;MASITGPQILLHSRHPSLKLKLKHSPFLLFPNLPFSAKHTPRRALCSVNSNSKPHASISIVPDLLHYLNHSWTQFHATAEAKQQLLAAGFQMLNESQDWDLKPGGRYFFTRNMSCLVAFAVGENHSLTVLFDGVVLRRYNLGDGFHLIAAHTDSPCLKLKPKTASCKCNYSMVNVQTYGAGLWYTWFDRDLSVAGRVILKNGHNSYVHKLVKVDRPILRIPTLAIHLDRGNTVHYSFITEATLLGFLKLKLFKYVGYCAVTIKTLLLLTWGIDLVFLFRPMNKDGFKPNLETHLLPLLSIKSENTSLESKENNSALSSKSYHHSLLMQVLSDELKCDVDDIVNIELNVCDTQPSCLGGGNNEFIFSGRLDNLASCYCALRALIDSCESPGNLASDHAIRMVALFDNEEVGSGSIQGAGAPTMFQAMKRIVGDLAKNYVGEGSFERTIRQSFLVSADMAHGVHPNFKDKHEELHRPVLQKGLVIKHNANQRYATSGITSFLFKEVGKIHNLPTQEFAVRNDMGCGSTIGPILASGVGIRTVDCGIAQLSMHSIREMCGKEDIDIAYKHFKAFYQSFSSVDKMLNMDN
;
A
#
# COMPACT_ATOMS: atom_id res chain seq x y z
N MET A 1 -74.20 -1.97 -6.40
CA MET A 1 -74.54 -0.52 -6.37
C MET A 1 -73.24 0.25 -6.60
N ALA A 2 -72.89 0.46 -7.86
CA ALA A 2 -72.99 1.75 -8.59
C ALA A 2 -71.92 2.77 -8.12
N SER A 3 -70.84 3.04 -8.88
CA SER A 3 -70.75 3.89 -10.09
C SER A 3 -70.85 5.38 -9.74
N ILE A 4 -70.12 6.39 -10.23
CA ILE A 4 -69.04 6.64 -11.23
C ILE A 4 -68.64 8.15 -11.02
N THR A 5 -67.54 8.60 -11.65
CA THR A 5 -67.22 9.99 -12.13
C THR A 5 -66.65 11.09 -11.21
N GLY A 6 -65.48 11.62 -11.62
CA GLY A 6 -65.11 13.06 -11.47
C GLY A 6 -65.82 13.93 -12.52
N PRO A 7 -65.56 15.26 -12.65
CA PRO A 7 -64.31 15.72 -13.30
C PRO A 7 -63.85 17.18 -13.01
N GLN A 8 -62.77 17.56 -13.70
CA GLN A 8 -62.51 18.84 -14.40
C GLN A 8 -61.68 20.00 -13.80
N ILE A 9 -60.66 20.32 -14.62
CA ILE A 9 -59.69 21.42 -14.74
C ILE A 9 -60.35 22.81 -14.92
N LEU A 10 -59.70 23.87 -14.42
CA LEU A 10 -59.70 25.18 -15.08
C LEU A 10 -58.40 25.97 -14.84
N LEU A 11 -57.71 26.27 -15.94
CA LEU A 11 -56.60 27.23 -16.08
C LEU A 11 -57.13 28.66 -15.95
N HIS A 12 -56.39 29.57 -15.30
CA HIS A 12 -56.30 30.97 -15.76
C HIS A 12 -55.00 31.65 -15.32
N SER A 13 -54.30 32.17 -16.33
CA SER A 13 -53.12 33.04 -16.28
C SER A 13 -53.46 34.46 -15.82
N ARG A 14 -52.51 35.15 -15.15
CA ARG A 14 -51.89 36.43 -15.57
C ARG A 14 -51.17 37.15 -14.41
N HIS A 15 -49.93 37.56 -14.69
CA HIS A 15 -49.13 38.59 -13.99
C HIS A 15 -49.82 39.98 -14.04
N PRO A 16 -49.56 40.89 -13.07
CA PRO A 16 -48.44 41.86 -13.17
C PRO A 16 -47.75 42.14 -11.80
N SER A 17 -46.41 42.22 -11.71
CA SER A 17 -45.52 43.38 -11.91
C SER A 17 -45.56 44.49 -10.83
N LEU A 18 -44.40 44.68 -10.17
CA LEU A 18 -43.75 45.96 -9.76
C LEU A 18 -44.13 46.68 -8.42
N LYS A 19 -43.26 46.60 -7.40
CA LYS A 19 -42.28 47.64 -6.94
C LYS A 19 -41.90 47.60 -5.44
N LEU A 20 -40.58 47.57 -5.23
CA LEU A 20 -39.72 47.96 -4.09
C LEU A 20 -40.28 48.88 -2.98
N LYS A 21 -39.80 48.64 -1.73
CA LYS A 21 -38.92 49.59 -1.00
C LYS A 21 -38.17 48.97 0.20
N LEU A 22 -36.87 49.27 0.23
CA LEU A 22 -35.82 48.97 1.23
C LEU A 22 -35.87 49.88 2.47
N LYS A 23 -35.33 49.39 3.61
CA LYS A 23 -34.57 50.11 4.66
C LYS A 23 -33.60 49.10 5.31
N HIS A 24 -32.29 49.11 5.06
CA HIS A 24 -31.18 49.76 5.82
C HIS A 24 -31.16 49.38 7.31
N SER A 25 -30.09 48.96 8.02
CA SER A 25 -28.63 48.70 7.89
C SER A 25 -28.15 48.34 9.35
N PRO A 26 -26.88 48.12 9.78
CA PRO A 26 -25.59 48.25 9.07
C PRO A 26 -24.54 47.13 9.31
N PHE A 27 -23.52 47.22 8.45
CA PHE A 27 -22.22 46.56 8.47
C PHE A 27 -21.32 47.06 9.62
N LEU A 28 -20.46 46.16 10.13
CA LEU A 28 -19.19 46.51 10.78
C LEU A 28 -18.04 45.76 10.08
N LEU A 29 -17.03 46.53 9.68
CA LEU A 29 -15.78 46.14 9.03
C LEU A 29 -14.77 45.61 10.05
N PHE A 30 -13.98 44.60 9.65
CA PHE A 30 -12.64 44.35 10.20
C PHE A 30 -11.62 44.13 9.07
N PRO A 31 -10.34 44.47 9.27
CA PRO A 31 -9.42 44.88 8.21
C PRO A 31 -8.59 43.73 7.60
N ASN A 32 -8.16 43.96 6.37
CA ASN A 32 -7.20 43.18 5.60
C ASN A 32 -5.78 43.24 6.19
N LEU A 33 -5.08 42.10 6.20
CA LEU A 33 -3.61 42.02 6.21
C LEU A 33 -3.15 41.02 5.13
N PRO A 34 -1.94 41.22 4.57
CA PRO A 34 -1.61 40.76 3.22
C PRO A 34 -1.04 39.33 3.18
N PHE A 35 -1.50 38.54 2.22
CA PHE A 35 -0.97 37.21 1.93
C PHE A 35 0.27 37.36 1.03
N SER A 36 1.46 37.05 1.58
CA SER A 36 2.71 36.98 0.84
C SER A 36 2.76 35.67 0.04
N ALA A 37 2.37 35.72 -1.23
CA ALA A 37 2.62 34.65 -2.19
C ALA A 37 4.11 34.66 -2.60
N LYS A 38 4.86 33.62 -2.22
CA LYS A 38 6.17 33.30 -2.83
C LYS A 38 6.16 31.85 -3.33
N HIS A 39 6.61 31.71 -4.57
CA HIS A 39 6.93 30.48 -5.31
C HIS A 39 5.81 29.68 -5.98
N THR A 40 5.26 30.24 -7.06
CA THR A 40 4.85 29.47 -8.25
C THR A 40 5.99 29.48 -9.28
N PRO A 41 6.52 28.35 -9.76
CA PRO A 41 7.44 28.37 -10.89
C PRO A 41 6.65 28.61 -12.18
N ARG A 42 6.96 29.70 -12.87
CA ARG A 42 6.48 30.01 -14.22
C ARG A 42 6.96 28.93 -15.19
N ARG A 43 6.02 28.28 -15.89
CA ARG A 43 6.30 27.51 -17.12
C ARG A 43 6.87 28.47 -18.17
N ALA A 44 8.15 28.31 -18.52
CA ALA A 44 8.75 28.97 -19.66
C ALA A 44 8.30 28.24 -20.95
N LEU A 45 7.59 28.97 -21.82
CA LEU A 45 7.35 28.57 -23.20
C LEU A 45 8.65 28.74 -23.99
N CYS A 46 9.31 27.64 -24.35
CA CYS A 46 10.40 27.66 -25.33
C CYS A 46 9.90 27.15 -26.68
N SER A 47 10.25 27.92 -27.71
CA SER A 47 9.93 27.72 -29.12
C SER A 47 10.45 26.37 -29.66
N VAL A 48 9.60 25.71 -30.45
CA VAL A 48 9.88 24.45 -31.11
C VAL A 48 10.96 24.63 -32.19
N ASN A 49 12.08 23.92 -32.04
CA ASN A 49 13.04 23.70 -33.12
C ASN A 49 12.98 22.21 -33.48
N SER A 50 12.62 21.92 -34.72
CA SER A 50 12.31 20.59 -35.23
C SER A 50 13.57 19.77 -35.49
N ASN A 51 13.90 18.87 -34.55
CA ASN A 51 14.57 17.59 -34.78
C ASN A 51 14.73 16.86 -33.44
N SER A 52 13.77 16.00 -33.08
CA SER A 52 13.86 15.20 -31.86
C SER A 52 13.52 13.73 -32.10
N LYS A 53 14.43 12.89 -31.61
CA LYS A 53 14.34 11.45 -31.31
C LYS A 53 12.97 11.05 -30.71
N PRO A 54 12.56 9.77 -30.78
CA PRO A 54 11.26 9.32 -30.28
C PRO A 54 11.06 9.79 -28.82
N HIS A 55 9.91 10.43 -28.57
CA HIS A 55 9.52 10.97 -27.28
C HIS A 55 9.72 9.92 -26.17
N ALA A 56 10.71 10.13 -25.30
CA ALA A 56 10.81 9.38 -24.05
C ALA A 56 9.54 9.66 -23.24
N SER A 57 8.75 8.63 -22.97
CA SER A 57 7.59 8.72 -22.07
C SER A 57 8.04 9.32 -20.74
N ILE A 58 7.32 10.33 -20.24
CA ILE A 58 7.60 10.95 -18.94
C ILE A 58 7.46 9.87 -17.85
N SER A 59 8.48 9.74 -17.01
CA SER A 59 8.51 8.78 -15.89
C SER A 59 7.50 9.15 -14.80
N ILE A 60 6.83 8.16 -14.20
CA ILE A 60 5.87 8.36 -13.11
C ILE A 60 6.53 8.33 -11.71
N VAL A 61 7.84 8.09 -11.64
CA VAL A 61 8.60 7.94 -10.39
C VAL A 61 8.52 9.17 -9.47
N PRO A 62 8.60 10.42 -9.96
CA PRO A 62 8.46 11.60 -9.09
C PRO A 62 7.09 11.64 -8.37
N ASP A 63 6.03 11.29 -9.09
CA ASP A 63 4.67 11.24 -8.54
C ASP A 63 4.51 10.07 -7.55
N LEU A 64 5.17 8.92 -7.79
CA LEU A 64 5.23 7.83 -6.80
C LEU A 64 5.92 8.28 -5.51
N LEU A 65 7.04 8.99 -5.59
CA LEU A 65 7.73 9.50 -4.38
C LEU A 65 6.83 10.47 -3.62
N HIS A 66 6.07 11.31 -4.32
CA HIS A 66 5.07 12.16 -3.70
C HIS A 66 3.98 11.33 -3.00
N TYR A 67 3.42 10.33 -3.68
CA TYR A 67 2.41 9.42 -3.13
C TYR A 67 2.91 8.71 -1.86
N LEU A 68 4.12 8.15 -1.87
CA LEU A 68 4.73 7.45 -0.73
C LEU A 68 4.95 8.38 0.48
N ASN A 69 5.37 9.62 0.23
CA ASN A 69 5.63 10.63 1.26
C ASN A 69 4.36 11.18 1.92
N HIS A 70 3.20 11.06 1.27
CA HIS A 70 1.90 11.44 1.84
C HIS A 70 1.14 10.23 2.41
N SER A 71 1.43 9.02 1.93
CA SER A 71 0.76 7.77 2.32
C SER A 71 1.46 7.08 3.50
N TRP A 72 1.48 7.70 4.68
CA TRP A 72 2.19 7.15 5.87
C TRP A 72 1.51 5.92 6.48
N THR A 73 0.22 5.74 6.23
CA THR A 73 -0.62 4.64 6.72
C THR A 73 -1.62 4.23 5.64
N GLN A 74 -2.25 3.08 5.76
CA GLN A 74 -3.37 2.63 4.92
C GLN A 74 -4.48 3.68 4.76
N PHE A 75 -4.75 4.49 5.79
CA PHE A 75 -5.75 5.56 5.73
C PHE A 75 -5.34 6.73 4.83
N HIS A 76 -4.07 7.11 4.91
CA HIS A 76 -3.48 8.15 4.08
C HIS A 76 -3.32 7.69 2.63
N ALA A 77 -2.92 6.43 2.41
CA ALA A 77 -2.87 5.83 1.08
C ALA A 77 -4.24 5.87 0.38
N THR A 78 -5.29 5.47 1.09
CA THR A 78 -6.67 5.52 0.57
C THR A 78 -7.14 6.97 0.34
N ALA A 79 -6.77 7.90 1.21
CA ALA A 79 -7.10 9.31 1.04
C ALA A 79 -6.43 9.92 -0.20
N GLU A 80 -5.14 9.62 -0.43
CA GLU A 80 -4.44 10.09 -1.62
C GLU A 80 -4.96 9.45 -2.90
N ALA A 81 -5.26 8.14 -2.88
CA ALA A 81 -5.89 7.48 -4.01
C ALA A 81 -7.26 8.10 -4.35
N LYS A 82 -8.08 8.38 -3.33
CA LYS A 82 -9.35 9.11 -3.47
C LYS A 82 -9.14 10.49 -4.09
N GLN A 83 -8.15 11.26 -3.62
CA GLN A 83 -7.87 12.59 -4.15
C GLN A 83 -7.49 12.54 -5.64
N GLN A 84 -6.65 11.60 -6.04
CA GLN A 84 -6.25 11.42 -7.45
C GLN A 84 -7.42 11.01 -8.34
N LEU A 85 -8.31 10.12 -7.86
CA LEU A 85 -9.51 9.71 -8.60
C LEU A 85 -10.49 10.87 -8.80
N LEU A 86 -10.72 11.67 -7.76
CA LEU A 86 -11.55 12.88 -7.87
C LEU A 86 -10.94 13.88 -8.85
N ALA A 87 -9.63 14.10 -8.79
CA ALA A 87 -8.92 14.97 -9.74
C ALA A 87 -9.00 14.45 -11.18
N ALA A 88 -9.02 13.13 -11.37
CA ALA A 88 -9.23 12.47 -12.66
C ALA A 88 -10.70 12.47 -13.12
N GLY A 89 -11.64 12.97 -12.31
CA GLY A 89 -13.07 13.05 -12.63
C GLY A 89 -13.83 11.73 -12.45
N PHE A 90 -13.38 10.85 -11.56
CA PHE A 90 -14.17 9.72 -11.09
C PHE A 90 -15.20 10.20 -10.05
N GLN A 91 -16.36 9.55 -10.05
CA GLN A 91 -17.48 9.87 -9.16
C GLN A 91 -17.45 8.98 -7.91
N MET A 92 -17.52 9.59 -6.73
CA MET A 92 -17.58 8.84 -5.49
C MET A 92 -18.99 8.27 -5.29
N LEU A 93 -19.08 6.96 -5.09
CA LEU A 93 -20.30 6.23 -4.78
C LEU A 93 -20.46 6.08 -3.27
N ASN A 94 -21.71 6.08 -2.81
CA ASN A 94 -22.07 5.66 -1.47
C ASN A 94 -22.50 4.19 -1.51
N GLU A 95 -21.83 3.33 -0.75
CA GLU A 95 -22.12 1.90 -0.74
C GLU A 95 -23.50 1.56 -0.17
N SER A 96 -24.08 2.44 0.66
CA SER A 96 -25.40 2.26 1.28
C SER A 96 -26.56 2.80 0.44
N GLN A 97 -26.29 3.31 -0.77
CA GLN A 97 -27.30 3.87 -1.67
C GLN A 97 -27.33 3.04 -2.96
N ASP A 98 -28.43 3.17 -3.71
CA ASP A 98 -28.53 2.66 -5.07
C ASP A 98 -27.50 3.36 -5.98
N TRP A 99 -27.03 2.64 -7.01
CA TRP A 99 -26.08 3.17 -7.99
C TRP A 99 -26.80 3.38 -9.32
N ASP A 100 -26.48 4.47 -10.02
CA ASP A 100 -26.97 4.74 -11.38
C ASP A 100 -25.76 4.80 -12.33
N LEU A 101 -25.26 3.63 -12.71
CA LEU A 101 -24.04 3.50 -13.50
C LEU A 101 -24.33 3.72 -14.98
N LYS A 102 -23.43 4.44 -15.65
CA LYS A 102 -23.52 4.74 -17.08
C LYS A 102 -22.36 4.11 -17.84
N PRO A 103 -22.58 3.60 -19.07
CA PRO A 103 -21.48 3.35 -20.00
C PRO A 103 -20.60 4.59 -20.17
N GLY A 104 -19.28 4.42 -20.20
CA GLY A 104 -18.29 5.51 -20.16
C GLY A 104 -18.11 6.17 -18.77
N GLY A 105 -18.93 5.79 -17.79
CA GLY A 105 -18.87 6.31 -16.42
C GLY A 105 -17.67 5.77 -15.65
N ARG A 106 -17.16 6.59 -14.72
CA ARG A 106 -15.98 6.30 -13.90
C ARG A 106 -16.33 6.54 -12.44
N TYR A 107 -16.16 5.53 -11.60
CA TYR A 107 -16.72 5.50 -10.26
C TYR A 107 -15.73 4.91 -9.25
N PHE A 108 -15.88 5.26 -7.98
CA PHE A 108 -15.14 4.61 -6.90
C PHE A 108 -15.88 4.71 -5.57
N PHE A 109 -15.54 3.86 -4.62
CA PHE A 109 -15.95 3.99 -3.22
C PHE A 109 -14.81 3.60 -2.29
N THR A 110 -14.95 3.94 -1.02
CA THR A 110 -14.01 3.53 0.03
C THR A 110 -14.73 2.84 1.16
N ARG A 111 -14.04 1.91 1.82
CA ARG A 111 -14.52 1.18 2.99
C ARG A 111 -13.54 1.32 4.14
N ASN A 112 -14.05 1.64 5.32
CA ASN A 112 -13.26 1.88 6.53
C ASN A 112 -12.17 2.98 6.38
N MET A 113 -12.19 3.77 5.30
CA MET A 113 -11.11 4.69 4.90
C MET A 113 -9.76 4.00 4.62
N SER A 114 -9.70 2.67 4.54
CA SER A 114 -8.46 1.93 4.30
C SER A 114 -8.53 0.98 3.10
N CYS A 115 -9.73 0.72 2.57
CA CYS A 115 -9.91 0.00 1.31
C CYS A 115 -10.57 0.93 0.28
N LEU A 116 -10.18 0.77 -0.98
CA LEU A 116 -10.70 1.53 -2.10
C LEU A 116 -10.98 0.60 -3.29
N VAL A 117 -12.14 0.76 -3.92
CA VAL A 117 -12.46 0.11 -5.19
C VAL A 117 -12.84 1.19 -6.19
N ALA A 118 -12.16 1.23 -7.34
CA ALA A 118 -12.44 2.14 -8.43
C ALA A 118 -12.65 1.37 -9.72
N PHE A 119 -13.55 1.84 -10.58
CA PHE A 119 -13.83 1.20 -11.85
C PHE A 119 -14.28 2.18 -12.93
N ALA A 120 -14.06 1.80 -14.19
CA ALA A 120 -14.52 2.52 -15.36
C ALA A 120 -15.31 1.55 -16.25
N VAL A 121 -16.50 1.97 -16.68
CA VAL A 121 -17.40 1.18 -17.52
C VAL A 121 -17.11 1.50 -18.98
N GLY A 122 -16.83 0.49 -19.80
CA GLY A 122 -16.69 0.66 -21.25
C GLY A 122 -17.95 1.30 -21.89
N GLU A 123 -17.78 2.14 -22.90
CA GLU A 123 -18.93 2.78 -23.59
C GLU A 123 -19.72 1.76 -24.41
N ASN A 124 -19.05 0.73 -24.94
CA ASN A 124 -19.69 -0.35 -25.71
C ASN A 124 -20.16 -1.52 -24.84
N HIS A 125 -20.20 -1.38 -23.52
CA HIS A 125 -20.71 -2.40 -22.59
C HIS A 125 -22.23 -2.66 -22.76
N SER A 126 -22.91 -1.86 -23.60
CA SER A 126 -24.33 -2.04 -23.95
C SER A 126 -24.50 -1.94 -25.46
N LEU A 127 -24.39 -3.06 -26.18
CA LEU A 127 -24.62 -3.06 -27.62
C LEU A 127 -26.11 -3.19 -27.91
N THR A 128 -26.59 -2.28 -28.77
CA THR A 128 -27.98 -2.19 -29.21
C THR A 128 -28.17 -3.16 -30.37
N VAL A 129 -29.05 -4.15 -30.23
CA VAL A 129 -29.52 -4.92 -31.37
C VAL A 129 -30.87 -4.35 -31.78
N LEU A 130 -30.94 -3.77 -32.98
CA LEU A 130 -32.21 -3.38 -33.59
C LEU A 130 -32.88 -4.65 -34.13
N PHE A 131 -33.97 -5.07 -33.49
CA PHE A 131 -35.00 -5.88 -34.14
C PHE A 131 -36.29 -5.04 -34.15
N ASP A 132 -36.81 -4.79 -35.35
CA ASP A 132 -38.15 -4.23 -35.58
C ASP A 132 -38.45 -2.88 -34.90
N GLY A 133 -37.49 -1.95 -34.91
CA GLY A 133 -37.69 -0.58 -34.40
C GLY A 133 -37.73 -0.45 -32.87
N VAL A 134 -37.54 -1.54 -32.14
CA VAL A 134 -37.46 -1.54 -30.66
C VAL A 134 -36.00 -1.54 -30.23
N VAL A 135 -35.60 -0.52 -29.46
CA VAL A 135 -34.25 -0.44 -28.86
C VAL A 135 -34.16 -1.45 -27.71
N LEU A 136 -33.61 -2.63 -27.98
CA LEU A 136 -33.23 -3.59 -26.94
C LEU A 136 -31.76 -3.37 -26.59
N ARG A 137 -31.51 -2.71 -25.45
CA ARG A 137 -30.17 -2.69 -24.83
C ARG A 137 -29.87 -4.10 -24.35
N ARG A 138 -28.97 -4.81 -25.04
CA ARG A 138 -28.52 -6.14 -24.61
C ARG A 138 -27.20 -5.96 -23.87
N TYR A 139 -27.17 -6.38 -22.61
CA TYR A 139 -25.91 -6.58 -21.90
C TYR A 139 -25.11 -7.64 -22.68
N ASN A 140 -23.96 -7.28 -23.21
CA ASN A 140 -23.08 -8.26 -23.85
C ASN A 140 -22.43 -9.08 -22.74
N LEU A 141 -22.93 -10.29 -22.53
CA LEU A 141 -22.38 -11.29 -21.61
C LEU A 141 -20.93 -11.73 -21.95
N GLY A 142 -20.30 -11.11 -22.95
CA GLY A 142 -18.96 -11.41 -23.44
C GLY A 142 -17.84 -10.55 -22.85
N ASP A 143 -18.16 -9.53 -22.05
CA ASP A 143 -17.17 -8.54 -21.63
C ASP A 143 -17.06 -8.50 -20.10
N GLY A 144 -16.02 -9.17 -19.60
CA GLY A 144 -15.75 -9.34 -18.17
C GLY A 144 -15.17 -8.10 -17.51
N PHE A 145 -14.61 -8.33 -16.33
CA PHE A 145 -13.81 -7.35 -15.61
C PHE A 145 -12.33 -7.58 -15.91
N HIS A 146 -11.61 -6.50 -16.18
CA HIS A 146 -10.15 -6.46 -16.13
C HIS A 146 -9.78 -5.83 -14.79
N LEU A 147 -9.30 -6.65 -13.84
CA LEU A 147 -9.04 -6.18 -12.49
C LEU A 147 -7.54 -6.15 -12.20
N ILE A 148 -7.11 -5.12 -11.47
CA ILE A 148 -5.82 -5.13 -10.78
C ILE A 148 -6.10 -4.92 -9.30
N ALA A 149 -5.64 -5.85 -8.45
CA ALA A 149 -5.77 -5.76 -7.01
C ALA A 149 -4.40 -5.62 -6.34
N ALA A 150 -4.32 -4.82 -5.28
CA ALA A 150 -3.14 -4.63 -4.44
C ALA A 150 -3.58 -4.36 -2.99
N HIS A 151 -2.65 -4.06 -2.08
CA HIS A 151 -2.97 -3.70 -0.70
C HIS A 151 -2.26 -2.42 -0.21
N THR A 152 -2.95 -1.71 0.67
CA THR A 152 -2.64 -0.37 1.17
C THR A 152 -1.88 -0.39 2.49
N ASP A 153 -1.88 -1.52 3.19
CA ASP A 153 -1.18 -1.70 4.44
C ASP A 153 0.23 -2.27 4.23
N SER A 154 1.05 -2.05 5.25
CA SER A 154 2.44 -2.53 5.33
C SER A 154 2.74 -2.89 6.78
N PRO A 155 3.76 -3.72 7.06
CA PRO A 155 4.14 -4.06 8.41
C PRO A 155 4.57 -2.81 9.17
N CYS A 156 4.02 -2.63 10.37
CA CYS A 156 4.30 -1.45 11.19
C CYS A 156 4.11 -1.72 12.68
N LEU A 157 4.52 -0.75 13.50
CA LEU A 157 4.13 -0.70 14.91
C LEU A 157 2.86 0.14 15.03
N LYS A 158 1.78 -0.43 15.56
CA LYS A 158 0.53 0.30 15.86
C LYS A 158 0.48 0.66 17.33
N LEU A 159 -0.06 1.81 17.70
CA LEU A 159 -0.27 2.16 19.10
C LEU A 159 -1.29 1.19 19.73
N LYS A 160 -1.00 0.66 20.94
CA LYS A 160 -1.98 -0.14 21.70
C LYS A 160 -3.12 0.77 22.19
N PRO A 161 -4.34 0.26 22.44
CA PRO A 161 -5.44 1.07 22.99
C PRO A 161 -5.11 1.78 24.32
N LYS A 162 -4.18 1.22 25.11
CA LYS A 162 -3.59 1.88 26.28
C LYS A 162 -2.10 2.11 26.00
N THR A 163 -1.75 3.32 25.59
CA THR A 163 -0.41 3.66 25.12
C THR A 163 0.52 4.10 26.23
N ALA A 164 0.00 4.67 27.32
CA ALA A 164 0.85 5.23 28.37
C ALA A 164 1.67 4.15 29.09
N SER A 165 3.00 4.29 29.05
CA SER A 165 3.96 3.46 29.80
C SER A 165 5.10 4.31 30.35
N CYS A 166 5.70 3.88 31.47
CA CYS A 166 6.85 4.55 32.07
C CYS A 166 7.91 3.52 32.49
N LYS A 167 9.18 3.79 32.19
CA LYS A 167 10.32 2.97 32.64
C LYS A 167 11.55 3.85 32.81
N CYS A 168 12.28 3.68 33.91
CA CYS A 168 13.53 4.40 34.19
C CYS A 168 13.45 5.92 33.91
N ASN A 169 12.40 6.58 34.40
CA ASN A 169 12.12 8.02 34.20
C ASN A 169 11.85 8.45 32.74
N TYR A 170 11.61 7.52 31.81
CA TYR A 170 11.14 7.82 30.47
C TYR A 170 9.64 7.55 30.33
N SER A 171 8.94 8.46 29.65
CA SER A 171 7.60 8.25 29.12
C SER A 171 7.72 7.50 27.80
N MET A 172 7.15 6.31 27.74
CA MET A 172 7.18 5.42 26.58
C MET A 172 5.77 5.17 26.04
N VAL A 173 5.70 4.77 24.78
CA VAL A 173 4.45 4.48 24.08
C VAL A 173 4.34 2.97 23.87
N ASN A 174 3.31 2.34 24.44
CA ASN A 174 3.02 0.93 24.17
C ASN A 174 2.54 0.76 22.72
N VAL A 175 3.20 -0.15 22.02
CA VAL A 175 2.92 -0.48 20.61
C VAL A 175 2.69 -1.98 20.46
N GLN A 176 2.00 -2.36 19.39
CA GLN A 176 1.81 -3.74 18.95
C GLN A 176 2.37 -3.91 17.54
N THR A 177 2.96 -5.06 17.26
CA THR A 177 3.43 -5.42 15.93
C THR A 177 2.24 -5.74 15.02
N TYR A 178 2.23 -5.16 13.83
CA TYR A 178 1.27 -5.43 12.78
C TYR A 178 2.00 -5.97 11.55
N GLY A 179 1.58 -7.13 11.05
CA GLY A 179 2.29 -7.85 9.98
C GLY A 179 3.59 -8.52 10.45
N ALA A 180 4.36 -9.04 9.49
CA ALA A 180 5.62 -9.74 9.73
C ALA A 180 6.84 -8.84 9.46
N GLY A 181 6.97 -7.74 10.20
CA GLY A 181 8.01 -6.73 10.00
C GLY A 181 9.43 -7.19 10.34
N LEU A 182 10.43 -6.63 9.65
CA LEU A 182 11.84 -6.72 10.03
C LEU A 182 12.13 -5.76 11.20
N TRP A 183 11.69 -6.14 12.41
CA TRP A 183 11.62 -5.24 13.57
C TRP A 183 12.94 -4.62 14.01
N TYR A 184 14.08 -5.26 13.72
CA TYR A 184 15.40 -4.68 14.01
C TYR A 184 15.67 -3.40 13.20
N THR A 185 15.02 -3.22 12.05
CA THR A 185 15.19 -2.02 11.19
C THR A 185 14.52 -0.77 11.77
N TRP A 186 13.60 -0.94 12.71
CA TRP A 186 12.84 0.13 13.37
C TRP A 186 13.62 0.80 14.51
N PHE A 187 14.71 0.18 14.97
CA PHE A 187 15.59 0.76 15.95
C PHE A 187 16.40 1.92 15.34
N ASP A 188 16.72 2.90 16.17
CA ASP A 188 17.55 4.06 15.84
C ASP A 188 17.06 4.91 14.65
N ARG A 189 15.75 4.87 14.42
CA ARG A 189 15.03 5.73 13.46
C ARG A 189 14.41 6.94 14.14
N ASP A 190 14.29 8.00 13.36
CA ASP A 190 13.56 9.20 13.73
C ASP A 190 12.07 8.95 13.42
N LEU A 191 11.31 8.59 14.45
CA LEU A 191 9.96 8.10 14.32
C LEU A 191 8.93 9.16 14.72
N SER A 192 7.74 9.03 14.16
CA SER A 192 6.57 9.82 14.52
C SER A 192 5.30 8.96 14.47
N VAL A 193 4.12 9.56 14.57
CA VAL A 193 2.82 8.90 14.46
C VAL A 193 1.97 9.50 13.37
N ALA A 194 1.21 8.64 12.68
CA ALA A 194 0.18 9.03 11.74
C ALA A 194 -0.97 8.02 11.76
N GLY A 195 -2.17 8.44 11.38
CA GLY A 195 -3.32 7.56 11.26
C GLY A 195 -4.63 8.32 11.28
N ARG A 196 -5.64 7.78 11.96
CA ARG A 196 -6.94 8.42 12.12
C ARG A 196 -7.30 8.64 13.59
N VAL A 197 -8.08 9.68 13.83
CA VAL A 197 -8.68 10.00 15.12
C VAL A 197 -10.19 10.10 14.99
N ILE A 198 -10.91 9.79 16.07
CA ILE A 198 -12.34 10.08 16.21
C ILE A 198 -12.46 11.32 17.08
N LEU A 199 -13.08 12.36 16.53
CA LEU A 199 -13.34 13.62 17.22
C LEU A 199 -14.82 13.79 17.51
N LYS A 200 -15.16 14.42 18.63
CA LYS A 200 -16.47 15.01 18.84
C LYS A 200 -16.68 16.14 17.83
N ASN A 201 -17.91 16.27 17.33
CA ASN A 201 -18.32 17.33 16.43
C ASN A 201 -19.66 17.90 16.91
N GLY A 202 -19.61 18.86 17.84
CA GLY A 202 -20.81 19.42 18.48
C GLY A 202 -21.55 18.42 19.39
N HIS A 203 -22.84 18.67 19.63
CA HIS A 203 -23.66 17.83 20.50
C HIS A 203 -24.02 16.49 19.82
N ASN A 204 -23.51 15.38 20.36
CA ASN A 204 -23.82 14.00 19.97
C ASN A 204 -23.46 13.59 18.53
N SER A 205 -22.47 14.22 17.89
CA SER A 205 -21.94 13.72 16.62
C SER A 205 -20.43 13.50 16.69
N TYR A 206 -19.93 12.56 15.88
CA TYR A 206 -18.52 12.19 15.80
C TYR A 206 -18.06 12.22 14.36
N VAL A 207 -16.80 12.58 14.15
CA VAL A 207 -16.17 12.60 12.83
C VAL A 207 -14.80 11.94 12.90
N HIS A 208 -14.40 11.28 11.83
CA HIS A 208 -13.05 10.79 11.67
C HIS A 208 -12.19 11.88 11.00
N LYS A 209 -10.98 12.12 11.52
CA LYS A 209 -9.97 12.95 10.85
C LYS A 209 -8.67 12.17 10.72
N LEU A 210 -7.93 12.45 9.65
CA LEU A 210 -6.54 12.00 9.55
C LEU A 210 -5.63 12.93 10.33
N VAL A 211 -4.58 12.36 10.91
CA VAL A 211 -3.52 13.10 11.59
C VAL A 211 -2.17 12.53 11.16
N LYS A 212 -1.22 13.41 10.90
CA LYS A 212 0.17 13.08 10.60
C LYS A 212 1.03 14.12 11.32
N VAL A 213 1.78 13.68 12.33
CA VAL A 213 2.70 14.57 13.05
C VAL A 213 4.01 14.64 12.27
N ASP A 214 4.20 15.69 11.47
CA ASP A 214 5.32 15.78 10.50
C ASP A 214 6.64 16.28 11.12
N ARG A 215 7.04 15.64 12.23
CA ARG A 215 8.30 15.88 12.95
C ARG A 215 8.61 14.67 13.84
N PRO A 216 9.89 14.35 14.10
CA PRO A 216 10.23 13.21 14.94
C PRO A 216 9.85 13.48 16.40
N ILE A 217 9.10 12.54 16.98
CA ILE A 217 8.65 12.58 18.39
C ILE A 217 8.88 11.26 19.12
N LEU A 218 9.25 10.20 18.41
CA LEU A 218 9.48 8.88 18.94
C LEU A 218 10.86 8.37 18.53
N ARG A 219 11.46 7.55 19.38
CA ARG A 219 12.71 6.84 19.07
C ARG A 219 12.76 5.50 19.80
N ILE A 220 13.19 4.44 19.11
CA ILE A 220 13.49 3.14 19.72
C ILE A 220 15.01 2.97 19.73
N PRO A 221 15.71 3.27 20.83
CA PRO A 221 17.18 3.19 20.86
C PRO A 221 17.67 1.75 20.93
N THR A 222 18.76 1.42 20.22
CA THR A 222 19.48 0.16 20.47
C THR A 222 20.18 0.18 21.82
N LEU A 223 20.36 -1.00 22.42
CA LEU A 223 21.25 -1.15 23.57
C LEU A 223 22.70 -1.00 23.10
N ALA A 224 23.49 -0.20 23.81
CA ALA A 224 24.89 -0.02 23.49
C ALA A 224 25.64 -1.36 23.50
N ILE A 225 26.39 -1.65 22.42
CA ILE A 225 27.13 -2.91 22.22
C ILE A 225 28.04 -3.29 23.40
N HIS A 226 28.56 -2.30 24.13
CA HIS A 226 29.42 -2.52 25.30
C HIS A 226 28.71 -3.28 26.43
N LEU A 227 27.38 -3.16 26.52
CA LEU A 227 26.50 -3.76 27.54
C LEU A 227 25.88 -5.08 27.07
N ASP A 228 25.95 -5.41 25.78
CA ASP A 228 25.47 -6.67 25.21
C ASP A 228 26.51 -7.29 24.26
N ARG A 229 27.57 -7.85 24.86
CA ARG A 229 28.64 -8.53 24.16
C ARG A 229 28.28 -9.95 23.71
N GLY A 230 27.05 -10.43 24.01
CA GLY A 230 26.59 -11.80 23.78
C GLY A 230 25.53 -11.95 22.69
N ASN A 231 24.66 -10.95 22.48
CA ASN A 231 23.59 -11.00 21.46
C ASN A 231 23.80 -10.10 20.25
N THR A 232 24.83 -9.25 20.26
CA THR A 232 25.15 -8.42 19.10
C THR A 232 25.93 -9.27 18.07
N VAL A 233 25.40 -9.29 16.84
CA VAL A 233 25.91 -10.01 15.67
C VAL A 233 27.43 -9.88 15.54
N HIS A 234 28.18 -10.96 15.78
CA HIS A 234 29.50 -11.12 15.17
C HIS A 234 29.27 -11.59 13.75
N TYR A 235 29.63 -10.76 12.76
CA TYR A 235 29.70 -11.19 11.37
C TYR A 235 30.66 -12.38 11.28
N SER A 236 30.17 -13.52 10.80
CA SER A 236 31.00 -14.63 10.34
C SER A 236 31.79 -14.17 9.12
N PHE A 237 32.90 -13.45 9.32
CA PHE A 237 33.93 -13.44 8.30
C PHE A 237 34.53 -14.84 8.29
N ILE A 238 34.29 -15.60 7.23
CA ILE A 238 35.03 -16.82 6.95
C ILE A 238 36.47 -16.40 6.67
N THR A 239 37.27 -16.24 7.72
CA THR A 239 38.74 -16.13 7.64
C THR A 239 39.42 -17.43 8.09
N GLU A 240 38.67 -18.53 8.22
CA GLU A 240 39.28 -19.85 8.46
C GLU A 240 39.95 -20.44 7.21
N ALA A 241 39.53 -20.06 6.00
CA ALA A 241 40.11 -20.64 4.77
C ALA A 241 41.48 -20.06 4.39
N THR A 242 41.80 -18.82 4.75
CA THR A 242 43.02 -18.13 4.27
C THR A 242 44.19 -18.24 5.24
N LEU A 243 43.98 -18.34 6.55
CA LEU A 243 45.07 -18.43 7.52
C LEU A 243 45.58 -19.88 7.72
N LEU A 244 44.66 -20.86 7.75
CA LEU A 244 45.02 -22.29 7.87
C LEU A 244 45.68 -22.84 6.59
N GLY A 245 45.38 -22.27 5.43
CA GLY A 245 46.08 -22.59 4.17
C GLY A 245 47.53 -22.13 4.16
N PHE A 246 47.81 -20.97 4.76
CA PHE A 246 49.18 -20.41 4.84
C PHE A 246 50.05 -21.12 5.90
N LEU A 247 49.47 -21.56 7.01
CA LEU A 247 50.18 -22.32 8.05
C LEU A 247 50.40 -23.79 7.68
N LYS A 248 49.49 -24.42 6.92
CA LYS A 248 49.70 -25.78 6.40
C LYS A 248 50.83 -25.86 5.38
N LEU A 249 51.11 -24.80 4.62
CA LEU A 249 52.19 -24.81 3.62
C LEU A 249 53.60 -24.57 4.21
N LYS A 250 53.72 -24.00 5.41
CA LYS A 250 55.04 -23.79 6.06
C LYS A 250 55.44 -24.86 7.08
N LEU A 251 54.50 -25.58 7.68
CA LEU A 251 54.84 -26.66 8.63
C LEU A 251 55.11 -28.02 7.99
N PHE A 252 54.66 -28.29 6.77
CA PHE A 252 54.86 -29.60 6.13
C PHE A 252 56.30 -29.87 5.63
N LYS A 253 57.23 -28.92 5.80
CA LYS A 253 58.63 -29.09 5.38
C LYS A 253 59.58 -29.52 6.49
N TYR A 254 59.14 -29.56 7.75
CA TYR A 254 59.96 -29.99 8.87
C TYR A 254 59.10 -30.78 9.86
N VAL A 255 59.53 -32.02 10.13
CA VAL A 255 59.04 -32.93 11.18
C VAL A 255 57.78 -33.74 10.83
N GLY A 256 58.01 -34.98 10.39
CA GLY A 256 57.04 -36.05 10.62
C GLY A 256 57.19 -36.56 12.04
N TYR A 257 56.12 -36.56 12.84
CA TYR A 257 55.82 -37.49 13.94
C TYR A 257 54.49 -37.12 14.63
N CYS A 258 53.71 -38.15 14.98
CA CYS A 258 52.62 -38.27 15.97
C CYS A 258 51.60 -37.12 16.19
N ALA A 259 50.33 -37.44 15.97
CA ALA A 259 49.14 -36.60 16.14
C ALA A 259 48.70 -36.35 17.60
N VAL A 260 49.65 -36.23 18.54
CA VAL A 260 49.34 -35.85 19.93
C VAL A 260 50.11 -34.59 20.27
N THR A 261 49.38 -33.58 20.74
CA THR A 261 49.86 -32.35 21.42
C THR A 261 50.45 -31.19 20.60
N ILE A 262 49.74 -30.70 19.58
CA ILE A 262 49.87 -29.28 19.14
C ILE A 262 49.29 -28.33 20.21
N LYS A 263 48.27 -28.78 20.94
CA LYS A 263 47.56 -27.97 21.95
C LYS A 263 48.44 -27.62 23.15
N THR A 264 49.34 -28.52 23.55
CA THR A 264 50.25 -28.32 24.70
C THR A 264 51.48 -27.50 24.32
N LEU A 265 51.97 -27.59 23.07
CA LEU A 265 53.14 -26.85 22.62
C LEU A 265 52.87 -25.35 22.44
N LEU A 266 51.65 -24.97 22.05
CA LEU A 266 51.23 -23.56 21.90
C LEU A 266 50.98 -22.85 23.25
N LEU A 267 50.54 -23.58 24.27
CA LEU A 267 50.27 -23.04 25.61
C LEU A 267 51.55 -22.69 26.37
N LEU A 268 52.64 -23.44 26.16
CA LEU A 268 53.89 -23.28 26.90
C LEU A 268 54.88 -22.27 26.28
N THR A 269 54.73 -21.91 25.00
CA THR A 269 55.72 -21.08 24.29
C THR A 269 55.32 -19.60 24.13
N TRP A 270 54.05 -19.23 24.27
CA TRP A 270 53.59 -17.86 23.98
C TRP A 270 52.74 -17.19 25.07
N GLY A 271 52.38 -17.88 26.15
CA GLY A 271 51.60 -17.25 27.24
C GLY A 271 50.27 -16.62 26.78
N ILE A 272 49.69 -17.11 25.69
CA ILE A 272 48.40 -16.62 25.17
C ILE A 272 47.31 -17.53 25.74
N ASP A 273 46.48 -16.97 26.60
CA ASP A 273 45.21 -17.58 27.00
C ASP A 273 44.34 -17.83 25.76
N LEU A 274 44.23 -19.11 25.39
CA LEU A 274 43.38 -19.59 24.29
C LEU A 274 41.88 -19.36 24.52
N VAL A 275 41.51 -18.76 25.66
CA VAL A 275 40.14 -18.34 26.02
C VAL A 275 39.64 -17.20 25.12
N PHE A 276 40.53 -16.49 24.42
CA PHE A 276 40.12 -15.45 23.46
C PHE A 276 39.69 -15.96 22.08
N LEU A 277 39.95 -17.23 21.73
CA LEU A 277 39.72 -17.76 20.38
C LEU A 277 38.45 -18.61 20.20
N PHE A 278 37.78 -18.99 21.29
CA PHE A 278 36.55 -19.78 21.23
C PHE A 278 35.48 -19.20 22.14
N ARG A 279 34.87 -18.08 21.73
CA ARG A 279 33.61 -17.63 22.30
C ARG A 279 32.45 -18.26 21.55
N PRO A 280 31.41 -18.77 22.23
CA PRO A 280 30.21 -19.23 21.57
C PRO A 280 29.57 -18.04 20.85
N MET A 281 29.65 -18.02 19.51
CA MET A 281 28.89 -17.07 18.70
C MET A 281 27.40 -17.39 18.85
N ASN A 282 26.60 -16.37 19.17
CA ASN A 282 25.16 -16.49 19.10
C ASN A 282 24.75 -16.74 17.65
N LYS A 283 24.26 -17.95 17.36
CA LYS A 283 23.85 -18.38 16.01
C LYS A 283 22.55 -17.73 15.56
N ASP A 284 21.81 -17.11 16.47
CA ASP A 284 20.46 -16.61 16.22
C ASP A 284 20.39 -15.13 15.80
N GLY A 285 21.52 -14.41 15.78
CA GLY A 285 21.55 -12.98 15.48
C GLY A 285 20.79 -12.12 16.50
N PHE A 286 20.65 -10.82 16.22
CA PHE A 286 19.88 -9.91 17.08
C PHE A 286 18.38 -10.17 16.94
N LYS A 287 17.76 -10.71 18.00
CA LYS A 287 16.32 -10.94 18.11
C LYS A 287 15.75 -10.06 19.23
N PRO A 288 15.18 -8.88 18.93
CA PRO A 288 14.62 -8.01 19.96
C PRO A 288 13.39 -8.68 20.61
N ASN A 289 13.21 -8.48 21.92
CA ASN A 289 11.95 -8.81 22.57
C ASN A 289 10.88 -7.81 22.09
N LEU A 290 9.88 -8.31 21.37
CA LEU A 290 8.89 -7.46 20.71
C LEU A 290 7.98 -6.71 21.69
N GLU A 291 7.84 -7.19 22.94
CA GLU A 291 7.02 -6.54 23.97
C GLU A 291 7.82 -5.53 24.80
N THR A 292 9.11 -5.74 25.02
CA THR A 292 9.89 -4.90 25.97
C THR A 292 10.97 -4.06 25.32
N HIS A 293 11.45 -4.41 24.11
CA HIS A 293 12.52 -3.69 23.41
C HIS A 293 12.01 -2.76 22.30
N LEU A 294 10.75 -2.88 21.88
CA LEU A 294 10.16 -2.07 20.79
C LEU A 294 9.38 -0.83 21.26
N LEU A 295 9.36 -0.53 22.57
CA LEU A 295 8.62 0.61 23.09
C LEU A 295 9.34 1.92 22.71
N PRO A 296 8.73 2.79 21.90
CA PRO A 296 9.35 4.05 21.55
C PRO A 296 9.35 5.02 22.74
N LEU A 297 10.46 5.72 22.94
CA LEU A 297 10.60 6.82 23.87
C LEU A 297 9.87 8.05 23.32
N LEU A 298 9.02 8.67 24.13
CA LEU A 298 8.32 9.93 23.80
C LEU A 298 8.97 11.13 24.48
N SER A 299 9.30 11.01 25.77
CA SER A 299 9.91 12.09 26.54
C SER A 299 10.62 11.58 27.80
N ILE A 300 11.46 12.43 28.39
CA ILE A 300 11.89 12.27 29.78
C ILE A 300 10.76 12.78 30.68
N LYS A 301 10.47 12.06 31.76
CA LYS A 301 9.49 12.48 32.76
C LYS A 301 10.06 13.67 33.51
N SER A 302 9.43 14.84 33.41
CA SER A 302 9.82 16.01 34.19
C SER A 302 9.46 15.80 35.66
N GLU A 303 10.35 16.13 36.59
CA GLU A 303 10.10 16.08 38.04
C GLU A 303 9.10 17.16 38.52
N ASN A 304 8.72 18.11 37.66
CA ASN A 304 7.87 19.24 38.01
C ASN A 304 6.36 18.98 37.79
N THR A 305 5.82 17.95 38.44
CA THR A 305 4.39 17.90 38.81
C THR A 305 4.25 17.62 40.31
N SER A 306 4.94 18.43 41.12
CA SER A 306 4.63 18.69 42.51
C SER A 306 3.87 20.01 42.62
N LEU A 307 2.67 20.03 42.05
CA LEU A 307 1.61 20.89 42.56
C LEU A 307 0.55 19.97 43.16
N GLU A 308 0.87 19.45 44.33
CA GLU A 308 -0.13 19.12 45.33
C GLU A 308 -0.92 20.39 45.62
N SER A 309 -2.01 20.61 44.89
CA SER A 309 -3.14 21.36 45.45
C SER A 309 -3.93 20.38 46.29
N LYS A 310 -3.74 20.48 47.60
CA LYS A 310 -4.54 19.79 48.60
C LYS A 310 -6.01 20.20 48.48
N GLU A 311 -6.84 19.18 48.61
CA GLU A 311 -8.26 19.22 49.02
C GLU A 311 -9.28 19.75 48.01
N ASN A 312 -9.82 18.81 47.21
CA ASN A 312 -11.19 18.34 47.47
C ASN A 312 -11.42 16.94 46.89
N ASN A 313 -11.81 16.03 47.78
CA ASN A 313 -12.23 14.67 47.48
C ASN A 313 -13.53 14.69 46.65
N SER A 314 -13.42 14.48 45.35
CA SER A 314 -14.51 13.91 44.55
C SER A 314 -13.95 13.12 43.36
N ALA A 315 -14.13 11.81 43.44
CA ALA A 315 -13.88 10.80 42.40
C ALA A 315 -12.41 10.57 41.98
N LEU A 316 -11.95 9.32 42.14
CA LEU A 316 -10.87 8.73 41.34
C LEU A 316 -11.08 9.08 39.86
N SER A 317 -10.38 10.08 39.35
CA SER A 317 -10.34 10.37 37.92
C SER A 317 -9.55 9.27 37.21
N SER A 318 -10.20 8.63 36.24
CA SER A 318 -9.74 7.50 35.42
C SER A 318 -8.25 7.50 35.07
N LYS A 319 -7.58 6.34 35.19
CA LYS A 319 -6.24 6.10 34.60
C LYS A 319 -6.25 6.56 33.13
N SER A 320 -5.60 7.68 32.81
CA SER A 320 -5.46 8.13 31.41
C SER A 320 -4.81 7.04 30.57
N TYR A 321 -5.49 6.59 29.53
CA TYR A 321 -4.99 5.52 28.64
C TYR A 321 -3.79 5.97 27.80
N HIS A 322 -3.60 7.28 27.66
CA HIS A 322 -2.54 7.89 26.86
C HIS A 322 -1.77 8.95 27.66
N HIS A 323 -0.50 9.18 27.31
CA HIS A 323 0.28 10.28 27.90
C HIS A 323 -0.35 11.62 27.49
N SER A 324 -0.48 12.55 28.44
CA SER A 324 -1.04 13.90 28.19
C SER A 324 -0.27 14.63 27.09
N LEU A 325 1.06 14.49 27.06
CA LEU A 325 1.91 15.06 26.01
C LEU A 325 1.56 14.53 24.62
N LEU A 326 1.29 13.23 24.47
CA LEU A 326 0.89 12.66 23.18
C LEU A 326 -0.46 13.24 22.74
N MET A 327 -1.43 13.31 23.66
CA MET A 327 -2.75 13.86 23.37
C MET A 327 -2.68 15.34 22.99
N GLN A 328 -1.84 16.14 23.68
CA GLN A 328 -1.61 17.54 23.35
C GLN A 328 -1.01 17.69 21.95
N VAL A 329 0.00 16.90 21.61
CA VAL A 329 0.60 16.91 20.26
C VAL A 329 -0.44 16.63 19.17
N LEU A 330 -1.34 15.66 19.40
CA LEU A 330 -2.42 15.37 18.45
C LEU A 330 -3.42 16.53 18.38
N SER A 331 -3.77 17.12 19.52
CA SER A 331 -4.65 18.29 19.63
C SER A 331 -4.14 19.46 18.80
N ASP A 332 -2.85 19.77 18.94
CA ASP A 332 -2.19 20.88 18.25
C ASP A 332 -2.20 20.66 16.73
N GLU A 333 -1.91 19.42 16.29
CA GLU A 333 -1.91 19.04 14.86
C GLU A 333 -3.33 19.12 14.26
N LEU A 334 -4.34 18.70 15.03
CA LEU A 334 -5.74 18.67 14.61
C LEU A 334 -6.48 19.99 14.78
N LYS A 335 -5.89 20.94 15.53
CA LYS A 335 -6.48 22.22 15.93
C LYS A 335 -7.84 22.03 16.63
N CYS A 336 -7.88 21.15 17.60
CA CYS A 336 -9.04 20.90 18.46
C CYS A 336 -8.65 20.89 19.93
N ASP A 337 -9.63 20.75 20.83
CA ASP A 337 -9.36 20.52 22.25
C ASP A 337 -9.01 19.05 22.49
N VAL A 338 -8.20 18.78 23.53
CA VAL A 338 -7.79 17.41 23.88
C VAL A 338 -9.01 16.54 24.19
N ASP A 339 -10.02 17.11 24.84
CA ASP A 339 -11.26 16.43 25.25
C ASP A 339 -12.21 16.13 24.08
N ASP A 340 -11.94 16.68 22.89
CA ASP A 340 -12.63 16.33 21.65
C ASP A 340 -12.11 15.00 21.09
N ILE A 341 -10.89 14.59 21.42
CA ILE A 341 -10.29 13.35 20.93
C ILE A 341 -10.86 12.16 21.72
N VAL A 342 -11.72 11.39 21.06
CA VAL A 342 -12.44 10.25 21.66
C VAL A 342 -11.66 8.96 21.53
N ASN A 343 -11.04 8.74 20.37
CA ASN A 343 -10.31 7.52 20.06
C ASN A 343 -9.23 7.79 19.01
N ILE A 344 -8.18 6.98 19.05
CA ILE A 344 -7.02 7.08 18.17
C ILE A 344 -6.69 5.72 17.56
N GLU A 345 -6.37 5.71 16.27
CA GLU A 345 -5.82 4.54 15.58
C GLU A 345 -4.62 5.01 14.78
N LEU A 346 -3.44 4.87 15.38
CA LEU A 346 -2.20 5.45 14.88
C LEU A 346 -1.13 4.37 14.67
N ASN A 347 -0.38 4.51 13.59
CA ASN A 347 0.83 3.77 13.31
C ASN A 347 2.04 4.63 13.70
N VAL A 348 3.13 3.99 14.11
CA VAL A 348 4.45 4.60 14.17
C VAL A 348 5.04 4.59 12.76
N CYS A 349 5.66 5.71 12.36
CA CYS A 349 6.16 5.92 10.99
C CYS A 349 7.58 6.50 11.02
N ASP A 350 8.42 6.10 10.05
CA ASP A 350 9.69 6.78 9.75
C ASP A 350 9.42 8.18 9.18
N THR A 351 10.11 9.18 9.71
CA THR A 351 10.01 10.57 9.23
C THR A 351 10.94 10.85 8.04
N GLN A 352 11.90 9.97 7.75
CA GLN A 352 12.83 10.13 6.64
C GLN A 352 12.09 10.00 5.29
N PRO A 353 12.04 11.06 4.45
CA PRO A 353 11.28 11.03 3.19
C PRO A 353 11.79 9.98 2.21
N SER A 354 10.89 9.43 1.40
CA SER A 354 11.20 8.58 0.26
C SER A 354 12.01 9.37 -0.77
N CYS A 355 13.05 8.76 -1.33
CA CYS A 355 13.97 9.43 -2.25
C CYS A 355 14.53 8.48 -3.32
N LEU A 356 15.16 9.06 -4.35
CA LEU A 356 16.07 8.33 -5.22
C LEU A 356 17.44 8.17 -4.55
N GLY A 357 18.13 7.08 -4.88
CA GLY A 357 19.51 6.85 -4.47
C GLY A 357 20.24 5.86 -5.38
N GLY A 358 21.44 5.45 -4.96
CA GLY A 358 22.39 4.76 -5.83
C GLY A 358 23.31 5.74 -6.56
N GLY A 359 24.45 5.25 -7.07
CA GLY A 359 25.45 6.08 -7.76
C GLY A 359 24.87 6.80 -8.97
N ASN A 360 23.86 6.21 -9.63
CA ASN A 360 23.19 6.80 -10.79
C ASN A 360 21.74 7.24 -10.50
N ASN A 361 21.35 7.39 -9.22
CA ASN A 361 19.96 7.64 -8.83
C ASN A 361 19.00 6.61 -9.46
N GLU A 362 19.38 5.34 -9.45
CA GLU A 362 18.67 4.23 -10.12
C GLU A 362 17.72 3.46 -9.19
N PHE A 363 17.81 3.72 -7.88
CA PHE A 363 17.02 3.04 -6.86
C PHE A 363 16.04 4.00 -6.18
N ILE A 364 14.94 3.45 -5.70
CA ILE A 364 14.01 4.13 -4.80
C ILE A 364 14.26 3.59 -3.39
N PHE A 365 14.49 4.47 -2.43
CA PHE A 365 14.56 4.16 -1.01
C PHE A 365 13.33 4.71 -0.30
N SER A 366 12.49 3.83 0.23
CA SER A 366 11.23 4.23 0.85
C SER A 366 10.76 3.17 1.86
N GLY A 367 10.05 3.59 2.90
CA GLY A 367 9.17 2.65 3.59
C GLY A 367 7.93 2.35 2.73
N ARG A 368 7.31 1.18 2.92
CA ARG A 368 6.00 0.84 2.37
C ARG A 368 5.98 0.73 0.83
N LEU A 369 7.11 0.45 0.19
CA LEU A 369 7.09 0.02 -1.22
C LEU A 369 6.17 -1.19 -1.36
N ASP A 370 6.32 -2.11 -0.42
CA ASP A 370 5.36 -3.17 -0.12
C ASP A 370 4.15 -2.60 0.66
N ASN A 371 2.99 -2.41 0.03
CA ASN A 371 2.69 -2.59 -1.40
C ASN A 371 2.11 -1.32 -2.05
N LEU A 372 2.50 -0.15 -1.52
CA LEU A 372 2.06 1.13 -2.07
C LEU A 372 2.60 1.40 -3.47
N ALA A 373 3.73 0.78 -3.85
CA ALA A 373 4.24 0.87 -5.22
C ALA A 373 3.26 0.23 -6.22
N SER A 374 2.75 -0.98 -5.94
CA SER A 374 1.75 -1.60 -6.81
C SER A 374 0.40 -0.88 -6.76
N CYS A 375 -0.03 -0.41 -5.59
CA CYS A 375 -1.23 0.42 -5.47
C CYS A 375 -1.16 1.64 -6.38
N TYR A 376 -0.05 2.38 -6.33
CA TYR A 376 0.14 3.58 -7.14
C TYR A 376 0.18 3.25 -8.63
N CYS A 377 0.96 2.24 -9.05
CA CYS A 377 1.04 1.82 -10.45
C CYS A 377 -0.32 1.38 -10.99
N ALA A 378 -1.09 0.60 -10.22
CA ALA A 378 -2.41 0.11 -10.62
C ALA A 378 -3.44 1.24 -10.72
N LEU A 379 -3.45 2.15 -9.75
CA LEU A 379 -4.31 3.33 -9.74
C LEU A 379 -4.01 4.26 -10.92
N ARG A 380 -2.72 4.58 -11.12
CA ARG A 380 -2.28 5.46 -12.19
C ARG A 380 -2.57 4.86 -13.57
N ALA A 381 -2.36 3.54 -13.72
CA ALA A 381 -2.73 2.83 -14.93
C ALA A 381 -4.24 2.91 -15.22
N LEU A 382 -5.10 2.75 -14.20
CA LEU A 382 -6.55 2.89 -14.37
C LEU A 382 -6.91 4.31 -14.84
N ILE A 383 -6.42 5.33 -14.14
CA ILE A 383 -6.67 6.75 -14.45
C ILE A 383 -6.23 7.07 -15.88
N ASP A 384 -4.98 6.81 -16.22
CA ASP A 384 -4.39 7.18 -17.51
C ASP A 384 -4.93 6.32 -18.67
N SER A 385 -5.44 5.12 -18.37
CA SER A 385 -6.15 4.32 -19.38
C SER A 385 -7.50 4.97 -19.75
N CYS A 386 -8.07 5.83 -18.90
CA CYS A 386 -9.39 6.45 -19.08
C CYS A 386 -9.34 7.96 -19.37
N GLU A 387 -8.17 8.55 -19.64
CA GLU A 387 -7.97 10.00 -19.71
C GLU A 387 -8.49 10.62 -21.02
N SER A 388 -8.20 10.01 -22.18
CA SER A 388 -8.57 10.57 -23.47
C SER A 388 -10.01 10.23 -23.86
N PRO A 389 -10.78 11.18 -24.43
CA PRO A 389 -12.06 10.88 -25.08
C PRO A 389 -11.85 9.77 -26.13
N GLY A 390 -12.62 8.69 -26.03
CA GLY A 390 -12.48 7.53 -26.91
C GLY A 390 -11.75 6.32 -26.31
N ASN A 391 -11.00 6.46 -25.22
CA ASN A 391 -10.29 5.33 -24.60
C ASN A 391 -11.21 4.23 -24.05
N LEU A 392 -12.46 4.59 -23.72
CA LEU A 392 -13.51 3.67 -23.34
C LEU A 392 -14.49 3.41 -24.49
N ALA A 393 -14.41 4.15 -25.60
CA ALA A 393 -15.33 4.07 -26.73
C ALA A 393 -15.26 2.72 -27.45
N SER A 394 -14.08 2.11 -27.53
CA SER A 394 -13.91 0.75 -28.07
C SER A 394 -13.91 -0.32 -26.98
N ASP A 395 -13.98 0.07 -25.70
CA ASP A 395 -13.90 -0.87 -24.60
C ASP A 395 -15.28 -1.42 -24.27
N HIS A 396 -15.34 -2.74 -24.12
CA HIS A 396 -16.52 -3.43 -23.69
C HIS A 396 -16.38 -3.93 -22.25
N ALA A 397 -15.17 -4.08 -21.74
CA ALA A 397 -14.92 -4.60 -20.40
C ALA A 397 -15.08 -3.51 -19.33
N ILE A 398 -15.11 -3.95 -18.08
CA ILE A 398 -15.05 -3.06 -16.92
C ILE A 398 -13.62 -3.08 -16.40
N ARG A 399 -12.95 -1.93 -16.46
CA ARG A 399 -11.62 -1.76 -15.87
C ARG A 399 -11.80 -1.48 -14.40
N MET A 400 -11.13 -2.21 -13.52
CA MET A 400 -11.29 -2.07 -12.07
C MET A 400 -9.95 -2.16 -11.34
N VAL A 401 -9.77 -1.30 -10.35
CA VAL A 401 -8.73 -1.41 -9.33
C VAL A 401 -9.37 -1.68 -7.98
N ALA A 402 -8.78 -2.58 -7.20
CA ALA A 402 -9.19 -2.85 -5.82
C ALA A 402 -7.96 -2.82 -4.89
N LEU A 403 -7.93 -1.87 -3.96
CA LEU A 403 -6.85 -1.68 -3.00
C LEU A 403 -7.37 -2.08 -1.62
N PHE A 404 -6.87 -3.20 -1.09
CA PHE A 404 -7.34 -3.78 0.18
C PHE A 404 -6.50 -3.32 1.36
N ASP A 405 -7.00 -3.47 2.57
CA ASP A 405 -6.22 -3.35 3.81
C ASP A 405 -6.04 -4.76 4.40
N ASN A 406 -5.22 -4.91 5.42
CA ASN A 406 -5.04 -6.14 6.17
C ASN A 406 -4.49 -7.34 5.41
N GLU A 407 -3.79 -7.13 4.31
CA GLU A 407 -3.08 -8.22 3.62
C GLU A 407 -2.06 -8.88 4.56
N GLU A 408 -1.27 -8.04 5.24
CA GLU A 408 -0.14 -8.42 6.10
C GLU A 408 -0.53 -9.27 7.32
N VAL A 409 -1.82 -9.36 7.59
CA VAL A 409 -2.40 -10.12 8.70
C VAL A 409 -3.42 -11.17 8.22
N GLY A 410 -3.41 -11.51 6.93
CA GLY A 410 -4.17 -12.61 6.34
C GLY A 410 -5.50 -12.23 5.70
N SER A 411 -5.80 -10.94 5.51
CA SER A 411 -6.98 -10.41 4.81
C SER A 411 -8.36 -10.73 5.39
N GLY A 412 -8.43 -11.31 6.59
CA GLY A 412 -9.68 -11.69 7.28
C GLY A 412 -10.38 -10.53 7.99
N SER A 413 -10.72 -9.46 7.27
CA SER A 413 -11.44 -8.29 7.80
C SER A 413 -12.54 -7.82 6.84
N ILE A 414 -13.35 -6.82 7.22
CA ILE A 414 -14.40 -6.26 6.34
C ILE A 414 -13.84 -5.41 5.18
N GLN A 415 -12.57 -5.01 5.26
CA GLN A 415 -11.87 -4.20 4.27
C GLN A 415 -10.69 -4.93 3.60
N GLY A 416 -10.43 -6.18 3.99
CA GLY A 416 -9.40 -7.02 3.39
C GLY A 416 -9.89 -7.81 2.18
N ALA A 417 -8.95 -8.46 1.48
CA ALA A 417 -9.26 -9.25 0.28
C ALA A 417 -10.14 -10.48 0.56
N GLY A 418 -10.20 -10.95 1.82
CA GLY A 418 -11.12 -12.00 2.24
C GLY A 418 -12.56 -11.51 2.40
N ALA A 419 -12.81 -10.20 2.36
CA ALA A 419 -14.14 -9.63 2.41
C ALA A 419 -14.88 -9.83 1.08
N PRO A 420 -16.23 -9.95 1.09
CA PRO A 420 -17.01 -9.99 -0.13
C PRO A 420 -17.09 -8.62 -0.84
N THR A 421 -16.39 -7.59 -0.35
CA THR A 421 -16.46 -6.18 -0.82
C THR A 421 -16.36 -6.04 -2.33
N MET A 422 -15.29 -6.57 -2.93
CA MET A 422 -15.07 -6.46 -4.38
C MET A 422 -16.11 -7.25 -5.17
N PHE A 423 -16.43 -8.48 -4.75
CA PHE A 423 -17.41 -9.32 -5.44
C PHE A 423 -18.83 -8.77 -5.34
N GLN A 424 -19.21 -8.18 -4.21
CA GLN A 424 -20.47 -7.47 -4.06
C GLN A 424 -20.54 -6.25 -4.98
N ALA A 425 -19.45 -5.48 -5.10
CA ALA A 425 -19.38 -4.38 -6.05
C ALA A 425 -19.53 -4.88 -7.49
N MET A 426 -18.80 -5.92 -7.89
CA MET A 426 -18.93 -6.52 -9.23
C MET A 426 -20.35 -7.00 -9.49
N LYS A 427 -20.99 -7.70 -8.54
CA LYS A 427 -22.37 -8.17 -8.67
C LYS A 427 -23.36 -7.01 -8.82
N ARG A 428 -23.18 -5.93 -8.06
CA ARG A 428 -24.00 -4.71 -8.18
C ARG A 428 -23.82 -4.01 -9.51
N ILE A 429 -22.57 -3.94 -10.00
CA ILE A 429 -22.25 -3.36 -11.31
C ILE A 429 -22.94 -4.15 -12.43
N VAL A 430 -22.80 -5.48 -12.42
CA VAL A 430 -23.48 -6.36 -13.37
C VAL A 430 -25.00 -6.19 -13.29
N GLY A 431 -25.56 -6.18 -12.07
CA GLY A 431 -27.01 -6.02 -11.86
C GLY A 431 -27.56 -4.70 -12.40
N ASP A 432 -26.89 -3.58 -12.12
CA ASP A 432 -27.32 -2.26 -12.57
C ASP A 432 -27.19 -2.09 -14.09
N LEU A 433 -26.08 -2.55 -14.68
CA LEU A 433 -25.84 -2.45 -16.11
C LEU A 433 -26.70 -3.42 -16.94
N ALA A 434 -27.09 -4.57 -16.37
CA ALA A 434 -27.96 -5.54 -17.03
C ALA A 434 -29.45 -5.14 -17.02
N LYS A 435 -29.88 -4.26 -16.11
CA LYS A 435 -31.27 -3.79 -15.94
C LYS A 435 -32.29 -4.93 -15.98
N ASN A 436 -33.07 -5.04 -17.06
CA ASN A 436 -34.18 -5.98 -17.23
C ASN A 436 -33.78 -7.30 -17.87
N TYR A 437 -32.52 -7.47 -18.29
CA TYR A 437 -32.04 -8.70 -18.93
C TYR A 437 -31.17 -9.49 -17.95
N VAL A 438 -31.81 -10.34 -17.15
CA VAL A 438 -31.10 -11.29 -16.29
C VAL A 438 -31.24 -12.67 -16.90
N GLY A 439 -30.28 -13.03 -17.74
CA GLY A 439 -30.07 -14.43 -18.12
C GLY A 439 -29.55 -15.24 -16.92
N GLU A 440 -29.74 -16.54 -16.96
CA GLU A 440 -29.20 -17.46 -15.96
C GLU A 440 -27.68 -17.22 -15.77
N GLY A 441 -27.26 -17.14 -14.50
CA GLY A 441 -25.86 -17.04 -14.10
C GLY A 441 -25.11 -15.83 -14.67
N SER A 442 -25.76 -14.68 -14.85
CA SER A 442 -25.14 -13.52 -15.52
C SER A 442 -23.84 -13.08 -14.85
N PHE A 443 -23.81 -13.03 -13.52
CA PHE A 443 -22.62 -12.69 -12.75
C PHE A 443 -21.52 -13.75 -12.92
N GLU A 444 -21.87 -15.02 -12.75
CA GLU A 444 -20.94 -16.16 -12.84
C GLU A 444 -20.30 -16.25 -14.23
N ARG A 445 -21.10 -16.03 -15.28
CA ARG A 445 -20.61 -15.97 -16.67
C ARG A 445 -19.70 -14.78 -16.90
N THR A 446 -20.02 -13.62 -16.35
CA THR A 446 -19.12 -12.45 -16.38
C THR A 446 -17.81 -12.74 -15.66
N ILE A 447 -17.83 -13.45 -14.52
CA ILE A 447 -16.60 -13.88 -13.82
C ILE A 447 -15.73 -14.78 -14.70
N ARG A 448 -16.32 -15.69 -15.48
CA ARG A 448 -15.57 -16.55 -16.42
C ARG A 448 -14.90 -15.76 -17.55
N GLN A 449 -15.45 -14.62 -17.95
CA GLN A 449 -14.85 -13.68 -18.91
C GLN A 449 -13.92 -12.66 -18.25
N SER A 450 -13.75 -12.70 -16.92
CA SER A 450 -12.93 -11.75 -16.18
C SER A 450 -11.51 -12.26 -15.96
N PHE A 451 -10.60 -11.33 -15.69
CA PHE A 451 -9.21 -11.62 -15.36
C PHE A 451 -8.71 -10.68 -14.27
N LEU A 452 -8.03 -11.25 -13.27
CA LEU A 452 -7.49 -10.54 -12.12
C LEU A 452 -5.95 -10.57 -12.16
N VAL A 453 -5.35 -9.40 -12.04
CA VAL A 453 -3.93 -9.22 -11.74
C VAL A 453 -3.80 -8.94 -10.26
N SER A 454 -3.27 -9.90 -9.50
CA SER A 454 -2.84 -9.72 -8.12
C SER A 454 -1.45 -9.09 -8.13
N ALA A 455 -1.41 -7.77 -7.91
CA ALA A 455 -0.20 -6.96 -7.98
C ALA A 455 0.36 -6.76 -6.57
N ASP A 456 1.50 -7.40 -6.33
CA ASP A 456 2.20 -7.34 -5.06
C ASP A 456 3.70 -7.55 -5.29
N MET A 457 4.54 -6.87 -4.53
CA MET A 457 5.98 -6.81 -4.72
C MET A 457 6.62 -8.21 -4.82
N ALA A 458 7.80 -8.28 -5.45
CA ALA A 458 8.53 -9.53 -5.67
C ALA A 458 9.93 -9.45 -5.09
N HIS A 459 10.48 -10.59 -4.66
CA HIS A 459 11.83 -10.63 -4.12
C HIS A 459 12.88 -10.57 -5.25
N GLY A 460 13.53 -9.43 -5.40
CA GLY A 460 14.73 -9.29 -6.22
C GLY A 460 15.88 -10.14 -5.68
N VAL A 461 16.76 -10.64 -6.56
CA VAL A 461 17.93 -11.41 -6.17
C VAL A 461 18.86 -10.56 -5.32
N HIS A 462 19.07 -10.98 -4.08
CA HIS A 462 19.92 -10.24 -3.16
C HIS A 462 21.39 -10.60 -3.42
N PRO A 463 22.29 -9.64 -3.75
CA PRO A 463 23.67 -9.96 -4.13
C PRO A 463 24.46 -10.66 -3.01
N ASN A 464 24.21 -10.29 -1.76
CA ASN A 464 24.87 -10.91 -0.59
C ASN A 464 24.21 -12.23 -0.11
N PHE A 465 23.06 -12.60 -0.64
CA PHE A 465 22.28 -13.79 -0.22
C PHE A 465 21.68 -14.52 -1.42
N LYS A 466 22.45 -14.61 -2.50
CA LYS A 466 22.01 -15.18 -3.79
C LYS A 466 21.55 -16.64 -3.65
N ASP A 467 22.08 -17.37 -2.67
CA ASP A 467 21.73 -18.75 -2.33
C ASP A 467 20.26 -18.90 -1.89
N LYS A 468 19.60 -17.83 -1.45
CA LYS A 468 18.18 -17.82 -1.06
C LYS A 468 17.21 -17.85 -2.23
N HIS A 469 17.68 -17.56 -3.45
CA HIS A 469 16.87 -17.69 -4.65
C HIS A 469 17.12 -19.01 -5.37
N GLU A 470 16.07 -19.52 -6.00
CA GLU A 470 16.16 -20.62 -6.98
C GLU A 470 17.11 -20.17 -8.12
N GLU A 471 17.86 -21.10 -8.72
CA GLU A 471 18.97 -20.77 -9.62
C GLU A 471 18.54 -20.03 -10.89
N LEU A 472 17.41 -20.42 -11.46
CA LEU A 472 16.86 -19.97 -12.73
C LEU A 472 15.74 -18.92 -12.57
N HIS A 473 15.23 -18.72 -11.36
CA HIS A 473 14.16 -17.77 -11.07
C HIS A 473 14.64 -16.64 -10.15
N ARG A 474 15.57 -15.83 -10.66
CA ARG A 474 16.27 -14.75 -9.95
C ARG A 474 15.90 -13.38 -10.53
N PRO A 475 14.78 -12.76 -10.13
CA PRO A 475 14.42 -11.45 -10.61
C PRO A 475 15.52 -10.43 -10.32
N VAL A 476 15.94 -9.69 -11.33
CA VAL A 476 16.92 -8.62 -11.21
C VAL A 476 16.17 -7.29 -11.23
N LEU A 477 16.61 -6.34 -10.41
CA LEU A 477 16.08 -4.97 -10.45
C LEU A 477 16.29 -4.36 -11.85
N GLN A 478 15.37 -3.50 -12.28
CA GLN A 478 15.37 -2.78 -13.55
C GLN A 478 15.29 -3.72 -14.78
N LYS A 479 14.75 -4.93 -14.61
CA LYS A 479 14.59 -5.92 -15.68
C LYS A 479 13.14 -6.29 -15.94
N GLY A 480 12.20 -5.57 -15.34
CA GLY A 480 10.79 -5.66 -15.65
C GLY A 480 9.98 -6.45 -14.65
N LEU A 481 8.67 -6.51 -14.91
CA LEU A 481 7.67 -7.03 -14.00
C LEU A 481 7.85 -8.53 -13.78
N VAL A 482 7.77 -8.97 -12.53
CA VAL A 482 8.02 -10.37 -12.15
C VAL A 482 6.71 -11.13 -12.11
N ILE A 483 6.60 -12.25 -12.82
CA ILE A 483 5.49 -13.19 -12.71
C ILE A 483 5.81 -14.22 -11.64
N LYS A 484 4.93 -14.36 -10.64
CA LYS A 484 5.17 -15.15 -9.42
C LYS A 484 4.49 -16.51 -9.53
N HIS A 485 5.24 -17.59 -9.41
CA HIS A 485 4.75 -18.97 -9.52
C HIS A 485 4.94 -19.73 -8.21
N ASN A 486 3.92 -20.51 -7.83
CA ASN A 486 4.04 -21.48 -6.74
C ASN A 486 2.98 -22.57 -6.89
N ALA A 487 3.40 -23.82 -7.10
CA ALA A 487 2.48 -24.93 -7.32
C ALA A 487 1.53 -25.18 -6.13
N ASN A 488 1.94 -24.85 -4.90
CA ASN A 488 1.12 -24.95 -3.69
C ASN A 488 0.13 -23.78 -3.52
N GLN A 489 -0.16 -23.04 -4.60
CA GLN A 489 -1.13 -21.95 -4.64
C GLN A 489 -0.86 -20.86 -3.60
N ARG A 490 0.42 -20.59 -3.33
CA ARG A 490 0.85 -19.36 -2.63
C ARG A 490 0.70 -18.11 -3.50
N TYR A 491 0.71 -18.35 -4.81
CA TYR A 491 0.35 -17.44 -5.88
C TYR A 491 -0.68 -18.16 -6.76
N ALA A 492 -1.68 -17.45 -7.28
CA ALA A 492 -2.75 -18.02 -8.10
C ALA A 492 -2.37 -18.20 -9.58
N THR A 493 -1.15 -17.79 -9.95
CA THR A 493 -0.62 -17.91 -11.30
C THR A 493 -0.65 -19.36 -11.80
N SER A 494 -1.19 -19.55 -13.01
CA SER A 494 -1.12 -20.78 -13.78
C SER A 494 -0.39 -20.55 -15.11
N GLY A 495 -0.08 -21.63 -15.84
CA GLY A 495 0.54 -21.50 -17.17
C GLY A 495 -0.28 -20.64 -18.14
N ILE A 496 -1.60 -20.74 -18.06
CA ILE A 496 -2.54 -19.96 -18.87
C ILE A 496 -2.52 -18.49 -18.46
N THR A 497 -2.69 -18.19 -17.16
CA THR A 497 -2.81 -16.79 -16.72
C THR A 497 -1.48 -16.06 -16.86
N SER A 498 -0.36 -16.76 -16.65
CA SER A 498 0.98 -16.28 -16.97
C SER A 498 1.14 -16.00 -18.46
N PHE A 499 0.71 -16.92 -19.35
CA PHE A 499 0.79 -16.72 -20.80
C PHE A 499 0.03 -15.47 -21.26
N LEU A 500 -1.26 -15.36 -20.92
CA LEU A 500 -2.11 -14.25 -21.35
C LEU A 500 -1.55 -12.89 -20.91
N PHE A 501 -1.13 -12.80 -19.65
CA PHE A 501 -0.61 -11.56 -19.10
C PHE A 501 0.79 -11.19 -19.66
N LYS A 502 1.63 -12.19 -19.95
CA LYS A 502 2.91 -11.96 -20.65
C LYS A 502 2.71 -11.56 -22.11
N GLU A 503 1.70 -12.10 -22.78
CA GLU A 503 1.42 -11.80 -24.18
C GLU A 503 1.01 -10.33 -24.37
N VAL A 504 0.25 -9.77 -23.42
CA VAL A 504 0.03 -8.31 -23.32
C VAL A 504 1.36 -7.57 -23.27
N GLY A 505 2.29 -8.00 -22.40
CA GLY A 505 3.62 -7.39 -22.31
C GLY A 505 4.40 -7.44 -23.62
N LYS A 506 4.42 -8.60 -24.29
CA LYS A 506 5.12 -8.78 -25.58
C LYS A 506 4.59 -7.85 -26.67
N ILE A 507 3.28 -7.73 -26.83
CA ILE A 507 2.65 -6.84 -27.81
C ILE A 507 3.09 -5.39 -27.61
N HIS A 508 3.31 -4.99 -26.35
CA HIS A 508 3.72 -3.64 -25.97
C HIS A 508 5.24 -3.50 -25.75
N ASN A 509 6.04 -4.51 -26.07
CA ASN A 509 7.49 -4.55 -25.85
C ASN A 509 7.92 -4.29 -24.39
N LEU A 510 7.16 -4.82 -23.43
CA LEU A 510 7.42 -4.70 -22.00
C LEU A 510 8.06 -5.99 -21.46
N PRO A 511 9.23 -5.89 -20.80
CA PRO A 511 9.94 -7.06 -20.30
C PRO A 511 9.26 -7.63 -19.06
N THR A 512 9.27 -8.96 -18.96
CA THR A 512 8.83 -9.71 -17.78
C THR A 512 9.90 -10.68 -17.32
N GLN A 513 9.90 -10.99 -16.02
CA GLN A 513 10.78 -11.96 -15.38
C GLN A 513 9.95 -13.06 -14.70
N GLU A 514 10.58 -14.15 -14.30
CA GLU A 514 9.93 -15.27 -13.63
C GLU A 514 10.48 -15.42 -12.20
N PHE A 515 9.59 -15.68 -11.25
CA PHE A 515 9.94 -15.98 -9.86
C PHE A 515 9.28 -17.28 -9.40
N ALA A 516 10.10 -18.17 -8.84
CA ALA A 516 9.67 -19.33 -8.10
C ALA A 516 10.61 -19.46 -6.89
N VAL A 517 10.04 -19.80 -5.73
CA VAL A 517 10.83 -20.08 -4.53
C VAL A 517 11.57 -21.41 -4.69
N ARG A 518 12.69 -21.58 -3.97
CA ARG A 518 13.33 -22.90 -3.84
C ARG A 518 12.37 -23.88 -3.15
N ASN A 519 12.44 -25.15 -3.53
CA ASN A 519 11.59 -26.20 -2.96
C ASN A 519 11.80 -26.43 -1.45
N ASP A 520 12.96 -26.08 -0.92
CA ASP A 520 13.34 -26.23 0.49
C ASP A 520 13.05 -24.98 1.34
N MET A 521 12.35 -23.98 0.79
CA MET A 521 12.01 -22.73 1.47
C MET A 521 10.51 -22.43 1.40
N GLY A 522 9.97 -21.91 2.51
CA GLY A 522 8.59 -21.41 2.56
C GLY A 522 8.44 -20.11 1.77
N CYS A 523 7.20 -19.81 1.36
CA CYS A 523 6.84 -18.59 0.66
C CYS A 523 5.61 -17.95 1.32
N GLY A 524 5.59 -16.61 1.40
CA GLY A 524 4.38 -15.84 1.72
C GLY A 524 3.23 -16.19 0.77
N SER A 525 2.00 -15.91 1.18
CA SER A 525 0.84 -15.92 0.27
C SER A 525 0.55 -14.49 -0.10
N THR A 526 -0.22 -14.27 -1.15
CA THR A 526 -0.77 -12.96 -1.52
C THR A 526 -2.29 -12.97 -1.42
N ILE A 527 -2.91 -11.84 -1.77
CA ILE A 527 -4.36 -11.76 -2.03
C ILE A 527 -4.82 -12.57 -3.25
N GLY A 528 -3.90 -12.96 -4.15
CA GLY A 528 -4.22 -13.64 -5.41
C GLY A 528 -5.04 -14.93 -5.20
N PRO A 529 -4.52 -15.92 -4.44
CA PRO A 529 -5.28 -17.13 -4.11
C PRO A 529 -6.59 -16.87 -3.38
N ILE A 530 -6.64 -15.87 -2.49
CA ILE A 530 -7.84 -15.50 -1.73
C ILE A 530 -8.94 -15.04 -2.68
N LEU A 531 -8.61 -14.13 -3.59
CA LEU A 531 -9.57 -13.58 -4.55
C LEU A 531 -9.93 -14.60 -5.65
N ALA A 532 -8.95 -15.37 -6.13
CA ALA A 532 -9.17 -16.42 -7.13
C ALA A 532 -10.17 -17.47 -6.62
N SER A 533 -9.97 -17.98 -5.41
CA SER A 533 -10.83 -19.02 -4.81
C SER A 533 -12.19 -18.49 -4.36
N GLY A 534 -12.34 -17.19 -4.09
CA GLY A 534 -13.60 -16.59 -3.65
C GLY A 534 -14.75 -16.69 -4.67
N VAL A 535 -14.44 -16.62 -5.96
CA VAL A 535 -15.44 -16.69 -7.05
C VAL A 535 -15.00 -17.52 -8.27
N GLY A 536 -13.81 -18.11 -8.26
CA GLY A 536 -13.27 -18.86 -9.39
C GLY A 536 -12.78 -17.98 -10.55
N ILE A 537 -12.27 -16.78 -10.24
CA ILE A 537 -11.74 -15.83 -11.24
C ILE A 537 -10.31 -16.19 -11.65
N ARG A 538 -10.02 -16.15 -12.96
CA ARG A 538 -8.66 -16.36 -13.48
C ARG A 538 -7.74 -15.28 -12.96
N THR A 539 -6.63 -15.68 -12.33
CA THR A 539 -5.74 -14.76 -11.64
C THR A 539 -4.28 -15.00 -12.00
N VAL A 540 -3.52 -13.92 -12.17
CA VAL A 540 -2.04 -13.93 -12.24
C VAL A 540 -1.50 -13.12 -11.07
N ASP A 541 -0.48 -13.63 -10.40
CA ASP A 541 0.29 -12.87 -9.43
C ASP A 541 1.55 -12.32 -10.08
N CYS A 542 1.77 -11.02 -9.92
CA CYS A 542 2.95 -10.33 -10.42
C CYS A 542 3.42 -9.24 -9.46
N GLY A 543 4.65 -8.77 -9.65
CA GLY A 543 5.27 -7.82 -8.73
C GLY A 543 6.46 -7.07 -9.27
N ILE A 544 6.75 -5.91 -8.67
CA ILE A 544 7.99 -5.17 -8.88
C ILE A 544 9.08 -5.81 -8.02
N ALA A 545 10.23 -6.11 -8.61
CA ALA A 545 11.37 -6.65 -7.88
C ALA A 545 11.86 -5.62 -6.83
N GLN A 546 11.99 -6.06 -5.58
CA GLN A 546 12.52 -5.25 -4.48
C GLN A 546 13.45 -6.06 -3.57
N LEU A 547 14.23 -5.33 -2.78
CA LEU A 547 15.05 -5.84 -1.69
C LEU A 547 14.51 -5.34 -0.34
N SER A 548 14.87 -6.06 0.72
CA SER A 548 14.55 -5.70 2.10
C SER A 548 13.05 -5.57 2.39
N MET A 549 12.23 -6.41 1.76
CA MET A 549 10.78 -6.48 2.00
C MET A 549 10.43 -6.58 3.48
N HIS A 550 9.41 -5.83 3.91
CA HIS A 550 8.96 -5.65 5.30
C HIS A 550 9.95 -4.88 6.22
N SER A 551 10.99 -4.27 5.66
CA SER A 551 11.82 -3.28 6.37
C SER A 551 11.05 -1.97 6.56
N ILE A 552 11.41 -1.19 7.60
CA ILE A 552 10.94 0.20 7.69
C ILE A 552 11.38 1.04 6.47
N ARG A 553 12.44 0.60 5.79
CA ARG A 553 12.97 1.22 4.57
C ARG A 553 13.46 0.15 3.59
N GLU A 554 12.73 0.03 2.50
CA GLU A 554 12.87 -0.95 1.43
C GLU A 554 13.55 -0.32 0.21
N MET A 555 13.82 -1.14 -0.81
CA MET A 555 14.54 -0.71 -2.01
C MET A 555 14.04 -1.40 -3.28
N CYS A 556 13.72 -0.64 -4.32
CA CYS A 556 13.43 -1.18 -5.66
C CYS A 556 14.13 -0.37 -6.76
N GLY A 557 14.14 -0.88 -8.00
CA GLY A 557 14.63 -0.15 -9.17
C GLY A 557 13.60 0.88 -9.64
N LYS A 558 14.05 2.07 -10.05
CA LYS A 558 13.13 3.10 -10.57
C LYS A 558 12.49 2.71 -11.91
N GLU A 559 13.24 2.01 -12.77
CA GLU A 559 12.76 1.59 -14.10
C GLU A 559 11.63 0.56 -13.99
N ASP A 560 11.65 -0.30 -12.96
CA ASP A 560 10.59 -1.29 -12.75
C ASP A 560 9.23 -0.63 -12.44
N ILE A 561 9.22 0.57 -11.86
CA ILE A 561 7.99 1.34 -11.64
C ILE A 561 7.35 1.74 -12.97
N ASP A 562 8.14 2.34 -13.86
CA ASP A 562 7.64 2.75 -15.18
C ASP A 562 7.21 1.54 -16.01
N ILE A 563 7.94 0.42 -15.94
CA ILE A 563 7.57 -0.83 -16.62
C ILE A 563 6.27 -1.39 -16.06
N ALA A 564 6.13 -1.48 -14.73
CA ALA A 564 4.93 -2.02 -14.08
C ALA A 564 3.68 -1.20 -14.44
N TYR A 565 3.76 0.14 -14.35
CA TYR A 565 2.68 1.03 -14.78
C TYR A 565 2.31 0.84 -16.24
N LYS A 566 3.30 0.79 -17.14
CA LYS A 566 3.05 0.57 -18.58
C LYS A 566 2.39 -0.78 -18.83
N HIS A 567 2.79 -1.82 -18.11
CA HIS A 567 2.22 -3.16 -18.24
C HIS A 567 0.78 -3.22 -17.75
N PHE A 568 0.49 -2.59 -16.61
CA PHE A 568 -0.88 -2.46 -16.09
C PHE A 568 -1.79 -1.64 -17.02
N LYS A 569 -1.26 -0.57 -17.61
CA LYS A 569 -2.00 0.23 -18.60
C LYS A 569 -2.26 -0.57 -19.88
N ALA A 570 -1.27 -1.29 -20.39
CA ALA A 570 -1.38 -2.18 -21.54
C ALA A 570 -2.41 -3.31 -21.29
N PHE A 571 -2.45 -3.86 -20.08
CA PHE A 571 -3.46 -4.83 -19.67
C PHE A 571 -4.88 -4.28 -19.83
N TYR A 572 -5.16 -3.10 -19.28
CA TYR A 572 -6.48 -2.48 -19.45
C TYR A 572 -6.84 -2.22 -20.91
N GLN A 573 -5.87 -1.88 -21.76
CA GLN A 573 -6.10 -1.48 -23.15
C GLN A 573 -6.21 -2.65 -24.14
N SER A 574 -5.55 -3.78 -23.88
CA SER A 574 -5.36 -4.83 -24.88
C SER A 574 -5.75 -6.23 -24.43
N PHE A 575 -6.05 -6.45 -23.15
CA PHE A 575 -6.31 -7.79 -22.63
C PHE A 575 -7.48 -8.50 -23.35
N SER A 576 -8.60 -7.83 -23.61
CA SER A 576 -9.74 -8.47 -24.31
C SER A 576 -9.36 -9.04 -25.68
N SER A 577 -8.45 -8.38 -26.41
CA SER A 577 -8.00 -8.85 -27.71
C SER A 577 -7.10 -10.08 -27.58
N VAL A 578 -6.24 -10.11 -26.56
CA VAL A 578 -5.36 -11.24 -26.25
C VAL A 578 -6.16 -12.44 -25.76
N ASP A 579 -7.13 -12.23 -24.88
CA ASP A 579 -7.94 -13.30 -24.31
C ASP A 579 -8.74 -14.06 -25.38
N LYS A 580 -9.23 -13.36 -26.40
CA LYS A 580 -9.92 -13.94 -27.56
C LYS A 580 -9.01 -14.82 -28.44
N MET A 581 -7.68 -14.70 -28.33
CA MET A 581 -6.74 -15.52 -29.12
C MET A 581 -6.57 -16.92 -28.55
N LEU A 582 -6.98 -17.17 -27.30
CA LEU A 582 -6.80 -18.45 -26.63
C LEU A 582 -8.16 -19.17 -26.46
N ASN A 583 -8.35 -20.27 -27.17
CA ASN A 583 -9.47 -21.17 -26.90
C ASN A 583 -9.05 -22.21 -25.84
N MET A 584 -9.77 -22.29 -24.73
CA MET A 584 -9.46 -23.24 -23.64
C MET A 584 -10.52 -24.33 -23.52
N ASP A 585 -11.72 -23.95 -23.07
CA ASP A 585 -12.79 -24.87 -22.65
C ASP A 585 -14.12 -24.54 -23.38
N ASN A 586 -14.08 -24.29 -24.70
CA ASN A 586 -15.29 -24.11 -25.53
C ASN A 586 -15.63 -25.35 -26.36
#